data_AF-A0A136PDT8-F1
#
_entry.id   AF-A0A136PDT8-F1
#
_cell.length_a   1.000
_cell.length_b   1.000
_cell.length_c   1.000
_cell.angle_alpha   90.00
_cell.angle_beta   90.00
_cell.angle_gamma   90.00
#
_symmetry.space_group_name_H-M   'P 1'
#
loop_
_entity.id
_entity.type
_entity.pdbx_description
1 polymer ?
#
loop_
_entity_poly.entity_id
_entity_poly.type
_entity_poly.pdbx_seq_one_letter_code
_entity_poly.pdbx_strand_id
1 'polypeptide(L)' 'MDINNLQEIWAQIRLVLKSHPWHGVPIGINMPSVVNTYIEIVPTDTVKYEIEKNSGYLKS' A
#
# COMPACT_ATOMS: atom_id res chain seq x y z
N MET A 1 -20.95 -21.09 -6.46
CA MET A 1 -19.57 -20.54 -6.34
C MET A 1 -19.16 -20.75 -4.90
N ASP A 2 -18.05 -21.43 -4.66
CA ASP A 2 -17.56 -21.71 -3.31
C ASP A 2 -16.54 -20.66 -2.84
N ILE A 3 -16.18 -20.72 -1.57
CA ILE A 3 -15.26 -19.76 -0.94
C ILE A 3 -13.86 -19.81 -1.59
N ASN A 4 -13.43 -21.00 -2.03
CA ASN A 4 -12.12 -21.19 -2.66
C ASN A 4 -12.05 -20.47 -4.02
N ASN A 5 -13.09 -20.61 -4.84
CA ASN A 5 -13.20 -19.91 -6.12
C ASN A 5 -13.22 -18.38 -5.93
N LEU A 6 -13.90 -17.87 -4.89
CA LEU A 6 -13.86 -16.45 -4.55
C LEU A 6 -12.46 -16.00 -4.16
N GLN A 7 -11.71 -16.77 -3.37
CA GLN A 7 -10.34 -16.45 -2.97
C GLN A 7 -9.39 -16.36 -4.18
N GLU A 8 -9.49 -17.28 -5.12
CA GLU A 8 -8.69 -17.26 -6.35
C GLU A 8 -8.99 -16.01 -7.19
N ILE A 9 -10.27 -15.69 -7.39
CA ILE A 9 -10.69 -14.49 -8.11
C ILE A 9 -10.17 -13.23 -7.39
N TRP A 10 -10.28 -13.17 -6.07
CA TRP A 10 -9.77 -12.05 -5.28
C TRP A 10 -8.25 -11.89 -5.39
N ALA A 11 -7.50 -13.00 -5.46
CA ALA A 11 -6.06 -12.96 -5.65
C ALA A 11 -5.68 -12.37 -7.02
N GLN A 12 -6.41 -12.70 -8.08
CA GLN A 12 -6.18 -12.14 -9.41
C GLN A 12 -6.54 -10.65 -9.48
N ILE A 13 -7.66 -10.24 -8.88
CA ILE A 13 -8.11 -8.83 -8.86
C ILE A 13 -7.08 -7.93 -8.17
N ARG A 14 -6.45 -8.40 -7.08
CA ARG A 14 -5.41 -7.64 -6.37
C ARG A 14 -4.19 -7.31 -7.22
N LEU A 15 -3.92 -8.05 -8.29
CA LEU A 15 -2.81 -7.77 -9.21
C LEU A 15 -3.12 -6.60 -10.16
N VAL A 16 -4.40 -6.33 -10.41
CA VAL A 16 -4.84 -5.32 -11.39
C VAL A 16 -5.19 -3.99 -10.70
N LEU A 17 -5.58 -4.03 -9.42
CA LEU A 17 -5.89 -2.84 -8.64
C LEU A 17 -4.65 -2.27 -7.94
N LYS A 18 -4.47 -0.95 -8.03
CA LYS A 18 -3.47 -0.26 -7.19
C LYS A 18 -3.89 -0.34 -5.73
N SER A 19 -2.99 -0.87 -4.91
CA SER A 19 -3.15 -0.90 -3.46
C SER A 19 -3.04 0.51 -2.87
N HIS A 20 -3.97 0.87 -1.98
CA HIS A 20 -3.89 2.11 -1.22
C HIS A 20 -2.65 2.07 -0.30
N PRO A 21 -1.71 3.04 -0.34
CA PRO A 21 -0.42 2.88 0.36
C PRO A 21 -0.54 2.73 1.88
N TRP A 22 -1.62 3.25 2.49
CA TRP A 22 -1.90 3.05 3.91
C TRP A 22 -2.49 1.67 4.26
N HIS A 23 -3.33 1.09 3.40
CA HIS A 23 -4.09 -0.13 3.74
C HIS A 23 -3.56 -1.39 3.04
N GLY A 24 -2.89 -1.23 1.90
CA GLY A 24 -2.44 -2.31 1.04
C GLY A 24 -0.95 -2.64 1.16
N VAL A 25 -0.19 -1.92 1.98
CA VAL A 25 1.20 -2.26 2.30
C VAL A 25 1.22 -3.02 3.64
N PRO A 26 1.52 -4.33 3.64
CA PRO A 26 1.64 -5.08 4.88
C PRO A 26 2.89 -4.60 5.64
N ILE A 27 2.84 -4.62 6.97
CA ILE A 27 3.95 -4.19 7.84
C ILE A 27 5.25 -4.98 7.63
N GLY A 28 5.17 -6.21 7.12
CA GLY A 28 6.32 -7.09 6.85
C GLY A 28 6.38 -8.28 7.82
N ILE A 29 6.88 -9.42 7.33
CA ILE A 29 6.89 -10.70 8.10
C ILE A 29 7.90 -10.71 9.26
N ASN A 30 8.91 -9.83 9.22
CA ASN A 30 10.02 -9.78 10.17
C ASN A 30 9.89 -8.60 11.15
N MET A 31 8.69 -8.05 11.30
CA MET A 31 8.46 -6.97 12.25
C MET A 31 8.67 -7.47 13.71
N PRO A 32 9.20 -6.63 14.62
CA PRO A 32 9.55 -5.22 14.45
C PRO A 32 10.96 -4.97 13.86
N SER A 33 11.78 -6.02 13.69
CA SER A 33 13.18 -5.89 13.26
C SER A 33 13.34 -5.33 11.85
N VAL A 34 12.43 -5.70 10.94
CA VAL A 34 12.36 -5.17 9.57
C VAL A 34 10.91 -4.90 9.24
N VAL A 35 10.63 -3.68 8.76
CA VAL A 35 9.29 -3.24 8.37
C VAL A 35 9.28 -2.73 6.94
N ASN A 36 8.14 -2.89 6.27
CA ASN A 36 7.87 -2.17 5.02
C ASN A 36 7.48 -0.73 5.35
N THR A 37 7.93 0.22 4.53
CA THR A 37 7.64 1.65 4.72
C THR A 37 7.28 2.29 3.40
N TYR A 38 6.25 3.12 3.41
CA TYR A 38 5.91 4.00 2.31
C TYR A 38 6.62 5.34 2.54
N ILE A 39 7.52 5.70 1.63
CA ILE A 39 8.34 6.92 1.75
C ILE A 39 7.55 8.08 1.14
N GLU A 40 7.22 9.07 1.97
CA GLU A 40 6.47 10.26 1.54
C GLU A 40 7.40 11.38 1.05
N ILE A 41 8.63 11.46 1.58
CA ILE A 41 9.58 12.55 1.32
C ILE A 41 11.01 11.99 1.25
N VAL A 42 11.83 12.54 0.35
CA VAL A 42 13.27 12.27 0.22
C VAL A 42 14.12 13.55 0.40
N PRO A 43 15.44 13.45 0.66
CA PRO A 43 16.26 14.63 0.99
C PRO A 43 16.34 15.72 -0.09
N THR A 44 16.07 15.38 -1.35
CA THR A 44 16.10 16.32 -2.48
C THR A 44 14.78 17.07 -2.69
N ASP A 45 13.72 16.70 -1.97
CA ASP A 45 12.43 17.37 -2.12
C ASP A 45 12.48 18.79 -1.55
N THR A 46 11.87 19.73 -2.27
CA THR A 46 11.80 21.15 -1.88
C THR A 46 10.48 21.51 -1.19
N VAL A 47 9.52 20.59 -1.17
CA VAL A 47 8.21 20.74 -0.54
C VAL A 47 7.90 19.50 0.29
N LYS A 48 7.08 19.67 1.31
CA LYS A 48 6.58 18.56 2.12
C LYS A 48 5.48 17.84 1.35
N TYR A 49 5.59 16.53 1.23
CA TYR A 49 4.50 15.69 0.72
C TYR A 49 3.90 14.86 1.85
N GLU A 50 2.60 14.61 1.76
CA GLU A 50 1.88 13.68 2.64
C GLU A 50 0.92 12.84 1.81
N ILE A 51 0.64 11.62 2.27
CA ILE A 51 -0.47 10.85 1.71
C ILE A 51 -1.81 11.50 2.07
N GLU A 52 -2.63 11.76 1.06
CA GLU A 52 -4.02 12.13 1.26
C GLU A 52 -4.82 10.86 1.56
N LYS A 53 -5.28 10.70 2.81
CA LYS A 53 -5.83 9.44 3.33
C LYS A 53 -7.05 8.91 2.58
N ASN A 54 -7.83 9.75 1.90
CA ASN A 54 -9.02 9.28 1.20
C ASN A 54 -8.67 8.68 -0.17
N SER A 55 -7.75 9.29 -0.91
CA SER A 55 -7.38 8.86 -2.26
C SER A 55 -6.13 7.97 -2.31
N GLY A 56 -5.23 8.09 -1.33
CA GLY A 56 -3.96 7.39 -1.28
C GLY A 56 -2.87 7.98 -2.17
N TYR A 57 -3.08 9.17 -2.75
CA TYR A 57 -2.07 9.88 -3.53
C TYR A 57 -1.26 10.86 -2.67
N LEU A 58 -0.02 11.12 -3.08
CA LEU A 58 0.81 12.16 -2.47
C LEU A 58 0.28 13.55 -2.85
N LYS A 59 0.30 14.45 -1.87
CA LYS A 59 -0.09 15.85 -2.03
C LYS A 59 0.92 16.75 -1.32
N SER A 60 1.24 17.89 -1.94
CA SER A 60 2.06 18.97 -1.36
C SER A 60 1.25 19.88 -0.45
#